data_AF-A0A6A4FRK8-F1
#
_entry.id   AF-A0A6A4FRK8-F1
#
_cell.length_a   1.000
_cell.length_b   1.000
_cell.length_c   1.000
_cell.angle_alpha   90.00
_cell.angle_beta   90.00
_cell.angle_gamma   90.00
#
_symmetry.space_group_name_H-M   'P 1'
#
loop_
_entity.id
_entity.type
_entity.pdbx_description
1 polymer ?
#
loop_
_entity_poly.entity_id
_entity_poly.type
_entity_poly.pdbx_seq_one_letter_code
_entity_poly.pdbx_strand_id
1 'polypeptide(L)'
;MYSGEGKSRLHLNRWFCEVDIAVEAQQLPTELARTRFLLSKLAGKAKELALGKLVAGASCFPTIASMKADLRLAFEPPQDESLQRSAFLPLKQGRMSMF
;
A
#
# COMPACT_ATOMS: atom_id res chain seq x y z
N MET A 1 -4.84 7.02 21.21
CA MET A 1 -5.41 6.86 19.85
C MET A 1 -4.34 6.32 18.94
N TYR A 2 -4.58 5.17 18.33
CA TYR A 2 -3.57 4.39 17.60
C TYR A 2 -3.41 4.98 16.19
N SER A 3 -2.42 5.85 15.99
CA SER A 3 -2.08 6.36 14.66
C SER A 3 -1.41 5.23 13.87
N GLY A 4 -2.25 4.38 13.24
CA GLY A 4 -1.85 3.24 12.43
C GLY A 4 -1.45 3.61 10.99
N GLU A 5 -1.70 4.85 10.57
CA GLU A 5 -1.51 5.34 9.21
C GLU A 5 -0.04 5.31 8.75
N GLY A 6 0.91 5.64 9.65
CA GLY A 6 2.35 5.55 9.35
C GLY A 6 2.88 4.11 9.33
N LYS A 7 2.37 3.23 10.19
CA LYS A 7 2.82 1.83 10.27
C LYS A 7 2.47 1.05 9.00
N SER A 8 1.27 1.24 8.46
CA SER A 8 0.85 0.54 7.24
C SER A 8 1.69 0.93 6.01
N ARG A 9 2.01 2.22 5.86
CA ARG A 9 2.88 2.72 4.78
C ARG A 9 4.31 2.20 4.88
N LEU A 10 4.89 2.19 6.08
CA LEU A 10 6.22 1.65 6.32
C LEU A 10 6.28 0.14 6.05
N HIS A 11 5.25 -0.61 6.44
CA HIS A 11 5.15 -2.04 6.14
C HIS A 11 5.04 -2.32 4.64
N LEU A 12 4.27 -1.53 3.89
CA LEU A 12 4.12 -1.71 2.45
C LEU A 12 5.41 -1.40 1.68
N ASN A 13 6.09 -0.29 2.02
CA ASN A 13 7.36 0.06 1.38
C ASN A 13 8.47 -0.95 1.70
N ARG A 14 8.54 -1.42 2.95
CA ARG A 14 9.46 -2.51 3.32
C ARG A 14 9.18 -3.77 2.50
N TRP A 15 7.91 -4.16 2.38
CA TRP A 15 7.53 -5.33 1.59
C TRP A 15 7.90 -5.18 0.11
N PHE A 16 7.73 -3.99 -0.49
CA PHE A 16 8.17 -3.75 -1.86
C PHE A 16 9.67 -3.93 -2.06
N CYS A 17 10.49 -3.51 -1.10
CA CYS A 17 11.93 -3.73 -1.12
C CYS A 17 12.28 -5.22 -1.01
N GLU A 18 11.62 -5.96 -0.11
CA GLU A 18 11.81 -7.42 0.03
C GLU A 18 11.46 -8.16 -1.27
N VAL A 19 10.41 -7.72 -1.97
CA VAL A 19 10.05 -8.22 -3.29
C VAL A 19 11.12 -7.93 -4.34
N ASP A 20 11.64 -6.70 -4.39
CA ASP A 20 12.67 -6.32 -5.38
C ASP A 20 13.92 -7.19 -5.21
N ILE A 21 14.37 -7.38 -3.97
CA ILE A 21 15.50 -8.25 -3.63
C ILE A 21 15.22 -9.69 -4.09
N ALA A 22 14.01 -10.21 -3.83
CA ALA A 22 13.67 -11.57 -4.21
C ALA A 22 13.57 -11.75 -5.75
N VAL A 23 13.05 -10.74 -6.46
CA VAL A 23 12.98 -10.73 -7.92
C VAL A 23 14.37 -10.69 -8.54
N GLU A 24 15.26 -9.85 -8.01
CA GLU A 24 16.66 -9.74 -8.43
C GLU A 24 17.41 -11.07 -8.19
N ALA A 25 17.26 -11.65 -6.99
CA ALA A 25 17.88 -12.92 -6.63
C ALA A 25 17.40 -14.10 -7.51
N GLN A 26 16.14 -14.10 -7.94
CA GLN A 26 15.60 -15.14 -8.81
C GLN A 26 15.94 -14.95 -10.30
N GLN A 27 16.55 -13.83 -10.69
CA GLN A 27 16.93 -13.53 -12.08
C GLN A 27 15.79 -13.76 -13.09
N LEU A 28 14.55 -13.42 -12.70
CA LEU A 28 13.38 -13.66 -13.54
C LEU A 28 13.51 -12.85 -14.85
N PRO A 29 13.57 -13.50 -16.03
CA PRO A 29 13.97 -12.83 -17.27
C PRO A 29 12.84 -12.03 -17.92
N THR A 30 11.58 -12.31 -17.58
CA THR A 30 10.41 -11.65 -18.19
C THR A 30 9.59 -10.91 -17.15
N GLU A 31 9.01 -9.77 -17.54
CA GLU A 31 8.07 -9.02 -16.69
C GLU A 31 6.89 -9.87 -16.25
N LEU A 32 6.40 -10.77 -17.12
CA LEU A 32 5.31 -11.69 -16.78
C LEU A 32 5.71 -12.67 -15.66
N ALA A 33 6.93 -13.21 -15.67
CA ALA A 33 7.41 -14.07 -14.59
C ALA A 33 7.56 -13.27 -13.28
N ARG A 34 8.07 -12.04 -13.38
CA ARG A 34 8.20 -11.10 -12.27
C ARG A 34 6.86 -10.75 -11.62
N THR A 35 5.85 -10.42 -12.42
CA THR A 35 4.50 -10.11 -11.91
C THR A 35 3.78 -11.34 -11.35
N ARG A 36 3.92 -12.51 -11.98
CA ARG A 36 3.38 -13.78 -11.44
C ARG A 36 4.06 -14.18 -10.13
N PHE A 37 5.38 -13.97 -10.02
CA PHE A 37 6.11 -14.19 -8.78
C PHE A 37 5.60 -13.24 -7.69
N LEU A 38 5.46 -11.95 -7.99
CA LEU A 38 4.91 -10.97 -7.06
C LEU A 38 3.50 -11.35 -6.59
N LEU A 39 2.63 -11.78 -7.51
CA LEU A 39 1.29 -12.28 -7.20
C LEU A 39 1.33 -13.49 -6.23
N SER A 40 2.30 -14.39 -6.39
CA SER A 40 2.47 -15.55 -5.51
C SER A 40 2.84 -15.16 -4.07
N LYS A 41 3.44 -13.99 -3.87
CA LYS A 41 3.84 -13.46 -2.56
C LYS A 41 2.75 -12.63 -1.86
N LEU A 42 1.70 -12.27 -2.58
CA LEU A 42 0.55 -11.57 -1.99
C LEU A 42 -0.26 -12.51 -1.09
N ALA A 43 -0.84 -11.94 -0.03
CA ALA A 43 -1.73 -12.64 0.89
C ALA A 43 -2.92 -11.76 1.29
N GLY A 44 -3.97 -12.40 1.81
CA GLY A 44 -5.19 -11.74 2.28
C GLY A 44 -5.84 -10.84 1.23
N LYS A 45 -6.31 -9.67 1.66
CA LYS A 45 -7.03 -8.70 0.81
C LYS A 45 -6.23 -8.25 -0.42
N ALA A 46 -4.90 -8.21 -0.33
CA ALA A 46 -4.06 -7.82 -1.47
C ALA A 46 -4.07 -8.88 -2.58
N LYS A 47 -4.12 -10.16 -2.21
CA LYS A 47 -4.23 -11.26 -3.16
C LYS A 47 -5.62 -11.29 -3.80
N GLU A 48 -6.68 -11.11 -3.02
CA GLU A 48 -8.06 -11.04 -3.53
C GLU A 48 -8.23 -9.90 -4.53
N LEU A 49 -7.73 -8.71 -4.22
CA LEU A 49 -7.77 -7.56 -5.12
C LEU A 49 -7.02 -7.84 -6.44
N ALA A 50 -5.80 -8.38 -6.35
CA ALA A 50 -4.98 -8.66 -7.52
C ALA A 50 -5.61 -9.75 -8.41
N LEU A 51 -6.18 -10.80 -7.82
CA LEU A 51 -6.90 -11.84 -8.56
C LEU A 51 -8.18 -11.29 -9.21
N GLY A 52 -8.94 -10.44 -8.51
CA GLY A 52 -10.11 -9.78 -9.09
C GLY A 52 -9.77 -8.95 -10.33
N LYS A 53 -8.67 -8.19 -10.29
CA LYS A 53 -8.15 -7.46 -11.46
C LYS A 53 -7.75 -8.40 -12.60
N LEU A 54 -7.12 -9.54 -12.30
CA LEU A 54 -6.71 -10.52 -13.31
C LEU A 54 -7.91 -11.18 -14.01
N VAL A 55 -8.99 -11.45 -13.26
CA VAL A 55 -10.25 -11.94 -13.83
C VAL A 55 -10.90 -10.90 -14.74
N ALA A 56 -10.82 -9.62 -14.39
CA ALA A 56 -11.34 -8.53 -15.21
C ALA A 56 -10.51 -8.28 -16.49
N GLY A 57 -9.25 -8.70 -16.53
CA GLY A 57 -8.41 -8.61 -17.72
C GLY A 57 -7.08 -9.34 -17.57
N ALA A 58 -6.77 -10.24 -18.51
CA ALA A 58 -5.56 -11.07 -18.49
C ALA A 58 -4.24 -10.25 -18.57
N SER A 59 -4.31 -8.99 -19.01
CA SER A 59 -3.17 -8.07 -19.13
C SER A 59 -3.13 -6.99 -18.05
N CYS A 60 -3.83 -7.16 -16.92
CA CYS A 60 -3.95 -6.11 -15.89
C CYS A 60 -2.63 -5.74 -15.20
N PHE A 61 -1.61 -6.61 -15.26
CA PHE A 61 -0.28 -6.37 -14.69
C PHE A 61 0.82 -6.59 -15.74
N PRO A 62 1.00 -5.64 -16.69
CA PRO A 62 2.01 -5.77 -17.74
C PRO A 62 3.44 -5.66 -17.18
N THR A 63 3.63 -4.98 -16.04
CA THR A 63 4.94 -4.78 -15.39
C THR A 63 4.83 -4.85 -13.87
N ILE A 64 5.94 -5.17 -13.20
CA ILE A 64 6.01 -5.09 -11.72
C ILE A 64 5.66 -3.68 -11.24
N ALA A 65 6.13 -2.65 -11.94
CA ALA A 65 5.89 -1.26 -11.56
C ALA A 65 4.39 -0.93 -11.54
N SER A 66 3.63 -1.37 -12.55
CA SER A 66 2.17 -1.18 -12.58
C SER A 66 1.47 -1.88 -11.41
N MET A 67 1.88 -3.10 -11.10
CA MET A 67 1.32 -3.88 -10.00
C MET A 67 1.61 -3.24 -8.64
N LYS A 68 2.83 -2.70 -8.45
CA LYS A 68 3.18 -1.93 -7.24
C LYS A 68 2.39 -0.63 -7.12
N ALA A 69 2.16 0.07 -8.22
CA ALA A 69 1.35 1.29 -8.23
C ALA A 69 -0.10 1.00 -7.82
N ASP A 70 -0.70 -0.06 -8.37
CA ASP A 70 -2.04 -0.51 -7.98
C ASP A 70 -2.14 -0.88 -6.50
N LEU A 71 -1.11 -1.55 -5.96
CA LEU A 71 -1.05 -1.87 -4.54
C LEU A 71 -0.91 -0.62 -3.67
N ARG A 72 -0.12 0.38 -4.09
CA ARG A 72 -0.07 1.67 -3.39
C ARG A 72 -1.45 2.34 -3.39
N LEU A 73 -2.12 2.40 -4.55
CA LEU A 73 -3.43 3.01 -4.65
C LEU A 73 -4.48 2.36 -3.74
N ALA A 74 -4.41 1.03 -3.57
CA ALA A 74 -5.39 0.29 -2.77
C ALA A 74 -5.08 0.26 -1.26
N PHE A 75 -3.82 0.37 -0.86
CA PHE A 75 -3.38 0.16 0.53
C PHE A 75 -2.74 1.39 1.18
N GLU A 76 -2.32 2.40 0.40
CA GLU A 76 -1.85 3.67 0.94
C GLU A 76 -3.06 4.53 1.33
N PRO A 77 -3.17 4.98 2.59
CA PRO A 77 -4.25 5.87 3.00
C PRO A 77 -4.18 7.18 2.20
N PRO A 78 -5.34 7.77 1.84
CA PRO A 78 -5.36 9.06 1.18
C PRO A 78 -4.61 10.09 2.03
N GLN A 79 -3.72 10.86 1.40
CA GLN A 79 -2.93 11.90 2.04
C GLN A 79 -3.79 13.13 2.38
N ASP A 80 -4.96 12.92 2.96
CA ASP A 80 -5.86 14.02 3.26
C ASP A 80 -5.21 14.90 4.33
N GLU A 81 -4.72 16.07 3.92
CA GLU A 81 -4.07 17.04 4.80
C GLU A 81 -4.99 17.44 5.97
N SER A 82 -6.30 17.23 5.86
CA SER A 82 -7.26 17.48 6.95
C SER A 82 -7.07 16.54 8.15
N LEU A 83 -6.66 15.28 7.92
CA LEU A 83 -6.34 14.33 9.00
C LEU A 83 -5.07 14.75 9.74
N GLN A 84 -4.07 15.26 9.02
CA GLN A 84 -2.85 15.79 9.63
C GLN A 84 -3.12 17.06 10.45
N ARG A 85 -4.00 17.96 9.98
CA ARG A 85 -4.39 19.14 10.77
C ARG A 85 -5.17 18.77 12.03
N SER A 86 -6.00 17.72 12.01
CA SER A 86 -6.72 17.27 13.21
C SER A 86 -5.81 16.66 14.28
N ALA A 87 -4.71 16.01 13.88
CA ALA A 87 -3.70 15.48 14.79
C ALA A 87 -2.81 16.58 15.41
N PHE A 88 -2.71 17.73 14.74
CA PHE A 88 -1.88 18.87 15.14
C PHE A 88 -2.64 20.00 15.82
N LEU A 89 -3.97 19.95 15.91
CA LEU A 89 -4.76 20.87 16.71
C LEU A 89 -4.89 20.31 18.13
N PRO A 90 -4.06 20.72 19.11
CA PRO A 90 -4.45 20.54 20.49
C PRO A 90 -5.74 21.35 20.68
N LEU A 91 -6.85 20.65 20.93
CA LEU A 91 -8.07 21.24 21.44
C LEU A 91 -7.73 21.92 22.76
N LYS A 92 -7.35 23.21 22.70
CA LYS A 92 -7.34 24.07 23.88
C LYS A 92 -8.79 24.39 24.22
N GLN A 93 -9.55 23.40 24.68
CA GLN A 93 -10.78 23.63 25.43
C GLN A 93 -10.38 24.11 26.84
N GLY A 94 -9.98 25.39 26.90
CA GLY A 94 -9.76 26.12 28.14
C GLY A 94 -11.00 26.94 28.48
N ARG A 95 -11.93 26.29 29.19
CA ARG A 95 -13.05 26.78 30.00
C ARG A 95 -13.46 28.27 29.88
N MET A 96 -14.65 28.52 29.34
CA MET A 96 -15.48 29.67 29.71
C MET A 96 -15.97 29.44 31.15
N SER A 97 -15.37 30.11 32.14
CA SER A 97 -16.06 30.34 33.41
C SER A 97 -17.05 31.49 33.18
N MET A 98 -18.34 31.18 33.23
CA MET A 98 -19.34 32.19 33.54
C MET A 98 -19.18 32.54 35.03
N PHE A 99 -18.72 33.75 35.30
CA PHE A 99 -19.04 34.47 36.53
C PHE A 99 -19.84 35.70 36.11
#